data_AF-D0VNW0-F1
#
_entry.id   AF-D0VNW0-F1
#
_cell.length_a   1.000
_cell.length_b   1.000
_cell.length_c   1.000
_cell.angle_alpha   90.00
_cell.angle_beta   90.00
_cell.angle_gamma   90.00
#
_symmetry.space_group_name_H-M   'P 1'
#
loop_
_entity.id
_entity.type
_entity.pdbx_description
1 polymer ?
#
loop_
_entity_poly.entity_id
_entity_poly.type
_entity_poly.pdbx_seq_one_letter_code
_entity_poly.pdbx_strand_id
1 'polypeptide(L)'
;LASNIKVAKKMVEEEDENVWELIEEIIKNHPVLLNRAPTLHRLSIQAFEPTLIEGKAIRLHPLVCSAFNADFDGDQMAVHLVLSQEAQMEAKLLMLATNNIIAPSSGRPIAVPSQDMVMGCYYMTKERKGVKGEGKSFSNKNQLITAYQNGQVAVHALVNVRIDGQTIQTTPGRLMFNTMLPKEVRDYTKTFGKGELGKLIAELYKKFGFEKTSE
;
A
#
# COMPACT_ATOMS: atom_id res chain seq x y z
N LEU A 1 13.45 22.37 -29.30
CA LEU A 1 13.09 23.10 -28.06
C LEU A 1 14.00 24.33 -27.92
N ALA A 2 13.43 25.48 -27.52
CA ALA A 2 13.99 26.84 -27.35
C ALA A 2 15.43 27.14 -27.83
N SER A 3 15.59 28.21 -28.62
CA SER A 3 16.90 28.63 -29.17
C SER A 3 17.87 29.26 -28.16
N ASN A 4 17.38 29.76 -27.02
CA ASN A 4 18.21 30.30 -25.94
C ASN A 4 17.46 30.27 -24.59
N ILE A 5 18.20 30.51 -23.49
CA ILE A 5 17.68 30.48 -22.11
C ILE A 5 16.54 31.49 -21.90
N LYS A 6 16.60 32.66 -22.55
CA LYS A 6 15.56 33.70 -22.40
C LYS A 6 14.23 33.25 -23.01
N VAL A 7 14.27 32.59 -24.17
CA VAL A 7 13.09 32.00 -24.82
C VAL A 7 12.56 30.84 -23.98
N ALA A 8 13.43 29.96 -23.46
CA ALA A 8 13.01 28.86 -22.59
C ALA A 8 12.32 29.37 -21.31
N LYS A 9 12.88 30.39 -20.65
CA LYS A 9 12.27 31.02 -19.48
C LYS A 9 10.89 31.58 -19.79
N LYS A 10 10.74 32.25 -20.94
CA LYS A 10 9.46 32.80 -21.38
C LYS A 10 8.42 31.69 -21.62
N MET A 11 8.79 30.59 -22.27
CA MET A 11 7.89 29.44 -22.49
C MET A 11 7.38 28.84 -21.18
N VAL A 12 8.24 28.77 -20.15
CA VAL A 12 7.85 28.30 -18.81
C VAL A 12 6.91 29.30 -18.13
N GLU A 13 7.18 30.60 -18.23
CA GLU A 13 6.32 31.65 -17.67
C GLU A 13 4.95 31.73 -18.35
N GLU A 14 4.86 31.36 -19.64
CA GLU A 14 3.61 31.31 -20.41
C GLU A 14 2.87 29.97 -20.28
N GLU A 15 3.40 29.02 -19.48
CA GLU A 15 2.81 27.69 -19.25
C GLU A 15 2.51 26.91 -20.55
N ASP A 16 3.38 27.02 -21.55
CA ASP A 16 3.25 26.36 -22.86
C ASP A 16 3.04 24.83 -22.69
N GLU A 17 2.11 24.25 -23.44
CA GLU A 17 1.76 22.82 -23.37
C GLU A 17 2.98 21.91 -23.53
N ASN A 18 3.95 22.29 -24.38
CA ASN A 18 5.17 21.53 -24.60
C ASN A 18 6.06 21.43 -23.34
N VAL A 19 5.92 22.35 -22.39
CA VAL A 19 6.68 22.35 -21.12
C VAL A 19 6.16 21.27 -20.20
N TRP A 20 4.85 21.01 -20.18
CA TRP A 20 4.25 20.00 -19.30
C TRP A 20 4.65 18.58 -19.68
N GLU A 21 4.64 18.26 -20.97
CA GLU A 21 5.12 16.96 -21.48
C GLU A 21 6.59 16.72 -21.10
N LEU A 22 7.42 17.76 -21.22
CA LEU A 22 8.83 17.69 -20.85
C LEU A 22 9.02 17.52 -19.33
N ILE A 23 8.23 18.21 -18.50
CA ILE A 23 8.30 18.04 -17.05
C ILE A 23 7.95 16.60 -16.67
N GLU A 24 6.90 16.02 -17.26
CA GLU A 24 6.52 14.63 -16.99
C GLU A 24 7.63 13.63 -17.34
N GLU A 25 8.33 13.86 -18.45
CA GLU A 25 9.50 13.06 -18.82
C GLU A 25 10.67 13.23 -17.84
N ILE A 26 10.97 14.47 -17.43
CA ILE A 26 12.10 14.78 -16.54
C ILE A 26 11.90 14.24 -15.13
N ILE A 27 10.69 14.33 -14.59
CA ILE A 27 10.41 13.84 -13.23
C ILE A 27 10.36 12.32 -13.16
N LYS A 28 10.19 11.64 -14.32
CA LYS A 28 10.18 10.19 -14.38
C LYS A 28 11.53 9.64 -13.93
N ASN A 29 11.52 8.81 -12.91
CA ASN A 29 12.72 8.29 -12.23
C ASN A 29 13.56 9.38 -11.52
N HIS A 30 13.02 10.56 -11.21
CA HIS A 30 13.69 11.57 -10.40
C HIS A 30 13.08 11.61 -8.99
N PRO A 31 13.71 10.98 -7.97
CA PRO A 31 13.14 10.91 -6.64
C PRO A 31 13.15 12.28 -5.95
N VAL A 32 12.12 12.54 -5.17
CA VAL A 32 12.04 13.69 -4.26
C VAL A 32 12.03 13.21 -2.82
N LEU A 33 12.59 14.01 -1.90
CA LEU A 33 12.51 13.72 -0.48
C LEU A 33 11.35 14.49 0.14
N LEU A 34 10.47 13.78 0.85
CA LEU A 34 9.46 14.39 1.71
C LEU A 34 9.96 14.40 3.14
N ASN A 35 9.75 15.51 3.84
CA ASN A 35 10.06 15.68 5.25
C ASN A 35 8.91 16.38 5.97
N ARG A 36 8.57 15.90 7.18
CA ARG A 36 7.65 16.59 8.09
C ARG A 36 8.40 17.03 9.35
N ALA A 37 8.27 18.31 9.70
CA ALA A 37 8.80 18.84 10.95
C ALA A 37 7.79 18.60 12.10
N PRO A 38 8.25 18.29 13.33
CA PRO A 38 9.65 18.04 13.72
C PRO A 38 10.15 16.64 13.28
N THR A 39 11.40 16.56 12.84
CA THR A 39 12.03 15.30 12.41
C THR A 39 12.54 14.53 13.63
N LEU A 40 11.78 13.54 14.10
CA LEU A 40 12.11 12.78 15.31
C LEU A 40 13.03 11.58 15.04
N HIS A 41 12.97 11.01 13.84
CA HIS A 41 13.74 9.83 13.48
C HIS A 41 13.94 9.74 11.96
N ARG A 42 14.86 8.86 11.51
CA ARG A 42 15.20 8.74 10.08
C ARG A 42 14.01 8.51 9.14
N LEU A 43 12.95 7.83 9.60
CA LEU A 43 11.77 7.54 8.78
C LEU A 43 10.85 8.76 8.56
N SER A 44 11.14 9.88 9.22
CA SER A 44 10.45 11.16 9.00
C SER A 44 10.97 11.88 7.75
N ILE A 45 11.97 11.31 7.06
CA ILE A 45 12.43 11.71 5.73
C ILE A 45 12.47 10.47 4.85
N GLN A 46 11.71 10.46 3.75
CA GLN A 46 11.69 9.35 2.80
C GLN A 46 11.69 9.87 1.36
N ALA A 47 12.22 9.06 0.45
CA ALA A 47 12.18 9.32 -0.97
C ALA A 47 10.90 8.75 -1.60
N PHE A 48 10.35 9.50 -2.54
CA PHE A 48 9.19 9.13 -3.35
C PHE A 48 9.44 9.48 -4.82
N GLU A 49 8.78 8.75 -5.70
CA GLU A 49 8.69 9.14 -7.11
C GLU A 49 7.49 10.09 -7.27
N PRO A 50 7.71 11.33 -7.75
CA PRO A 50 6.63 12.29 -7.90
C PRO A 50 5.70 11.91 -9.06
N THR A 51 4.41 12.18 -8.90
CA THR A 51 3.41 12.08 -9.98
C THR A 51 2.74 13.44 -10.11
N LEU A 52 2.64 13.96 -11.33
CA LEU A 52 1.92 15.21 -11.58
C LEU A 52 0.44 15.01 -11.26
N ILE A 53 -0.10 15.97 -10.51
CA ILE A 53 -1.51 16.02 -10.16
C ILE A 53 -1.98 17.46 -10.28
N GLU A 54 -3.27 17.63 -10.55
CA GLU A 54 -3.91 18.93 -10.44
C GLU A 54 -4.11 19.31 -8.96
N GLY A 55 -4.01 20.60 -8.67
CA GLY A 55 -4.20 21.17 -7.34
C GLY A 55 -2.88 21.58 -6.66
N LYS A 56 -3.00 22.08 -5.42
CA LYS A 56 -1.87 22.64 -4.65
C LYS A 56 -1.50 21.82 -3.41
N ALA A 57 -2.16 20.68 -3.21
CA ALA A 57 -1.96 19.82 -2.04
C ALA A 57 -1.16 18.58 -2.43
N ILE A 58 -0.13 18.26 -1.64
CA ILE A 58 0.65 17.03 -1.81
C ILE A 58 -0.22 15.84 -1.41
N ARG A 59 -0.27 14.80 -2.25
CA ARG A 59 -0.90 13.52 -1.91
C ARG A 59 0.16 12.59 -1.32
N LEU A 60 -0.10 12.06 -0.13
CA LEU A 60 0.78 11.13 0.56
C LEU A 60 0.10 9.77 0.72
N HIS A 61 0.86 8.69 0.57
CA HIS A 61 0.33 7.35 0.73
C HIS A 61 -0.08 7.06 2.21
N PRO A 62 -1.28 6.53 2.50
CA PRO A 62 -1.74 6.36 3.89
C PRO A 62 -0.85 5.48 4.78
N LEU A 63 -0.17 4.49 4.20
CA LEU A 63 0.72 3.60 4.96
C LEU A 63 2.04 4.25 5.43
N VAL A 64 2.42 5.40 4.86
CA VAL A 64 3.62 6.11 5.32
C VAL A 64 3.31 7.19 6.37
N CYS A 65 2.04 7.54 6.58
CA CYS A 65 1.62 8.54 7.56
C CYS A 65 2.12 8.21 8.98
N SER A 66 2.14 6.93 9.37
CA SER A 66 2.68 6.49 10.65
C SER A 66 4.17 6.81 10.82
N ALA A 67 4.95 6.72 9.74
CA ALA A 67 6.37 7.07 9.72
C ALA A 67 6.59 8.58 9.82
N PHE A 68 5.74 9.40 9.20
CA PHE A 68 5.81 10.85 9.34
C PHE A 68 5.15 11.38 10.61
N ASN A 69 4.46 10.50 11.36
CA ASN A 69 3.53 10.87 12.43
C ASN A 69 2.53 11.95 11.97
N ALA A 70 2.08 11.85 10.72
CA ALA A 70 1.28 12.84 10.03
C ALA A 70 -0.20 12.42 9.97
N ASP A 71 -1.09 13.41 9.94
CA ASP A 71 -2.50 13.26 9.61
C ASP A 71 -2.89 14.27 8.51
N PHE A 72 -4.19 14.38 8.22
CA PHE A 72 -4.70 15.16 7.09
C PHE A 72 -5.61 16.30 7.55
N ASP A 73 -5.29 16.94 8.68
CA ASP A 73 -6.09 18.03 9.28
C ASP A 73 -5.50 19.44 9.02
N GLY A 74 -4.38 19.53 8.30
CA GLY A 74 -3.67 20.80 8.03
C GLY A 74 -2.15 20.68 8.04
N ASP A 75 -1.62 19.50 8.34
CA ASP A 75 -0.19 19.18 8.29
C ASP A 75 0.49 19.62 6.97
N GLN A 76 1.71 20.14 7.11
CA GLN A 76 2.54 20.59 6.00
C GLN A 76 3.80 19.73 5.88
N MET A 77 4.27 19.54 4.64
CA MET A 77 5.49 18.81 4.34
C MET A 77 6.41 19.63 3.44
N ALA A 78 7.71 19.51 3.67
CA ALA A 78 8.73 20.05 2.78
C ALA A 78 9.09 19.00 1.71
N VAL A 79 9.23 19.47 0.48
CA VAL A 79 9.72 18.67 -0.65
C VAL A 79 11.13 19.15 -0.99
N HIS A 80 12.09 18.23 -1.04
CA HIS A 80 13.46 18.52 -1.45
C HIS A 80 13.78 17.77 -2.75
N LEU A 81 14.35 18.50 -3.72
CA LEU A 81 14.82 17.94 -4.98
C LEU A 81 16.25 17.40 -4.82
N VAL A 82 16.54 16.24 -5.39
CA VAL A 82 17.85 15.59 -5.31
C VAL A 82 18.65 15.83 -6.58
N LEU A 83 19.67 16.71 -6.51
CA LEU A 83 20.33 17.21 -7.72
C LEU A 83 21.40 16.27 -8.29
N SER A 84 22.33 15.78 -7.47
CA SER A 84 23.44 14.96 -7.96
C SER A 84 23.00 13.53 -8.29
N GLN A 85 23.64 12.91 -9.28
CA GLN A 85 23.31 11.54 -9.68
C GLN A 85 23.56 10.54 -8.54
N GLU A 86 24.65 10.74 -7.79
CA GLU A 86 25.00 9.92 -6.64
C GLU A 86 23.92 10.00 -5.56
N ALA A 87 23.41 11.20 -5.27
CA ALA A 87 22.35 11.38 -4.28
C ALA A 87 21.01 10.83 -4.78
N GLN A 88 20.70 10.92 -6.08
CA GLN A 88 19.50 10.30 -6.64
C GLN A 88 19.57 8.77 -6.53
N MET A 89 20.74 8.18 -6.79
CA MET A 89 20.96 6.74 -6.59
C MET A 89 20.83 6.36 -5.11
N GLU A 90 21.39 7.14 -4.19
CA GLU A 90 21.24 6.92 -2.75
C GLU A 90 19.77 6.99 -2.31
N ALA A 91 19.04 8.02 -2.78
CA ALA A 91 17.63 8.19 -2.47
C ALA A 91 16.80 6.98 -2.95
N LYS A 92 17.08 6.47 -4.16
CA LYS A 92 16.42 5.27 -4.69
C LYS A 92 16.77 4.02 -3.90
N LEU A 93 18.04 3.78 -3.67
CA LEU A 93 18.50 2.51 -3.07
C LEU A 93 18.22 2.43 -1.57
N LEU A 94 18.30 3.55 -0.85
CA LEU A 94 18.26 3.55 0.62
C LEU A 94 17.03 4.25 1.21
N MET A 95 16.53 5.29 0.54
CA MET A 95 15.52 6.17 1.13
C MET A 95 14.10 5.96 0.60
N LEU A 96 13.90 5.17 -0.47
CA LEU A 96 12.55 4.88 -0.98
C LEU A 96 11.66 4.34 0.13
N ALA A 97 10.41 4.82 0.15
CA ALA A 97 9.43 4.40 1.14
C ALA A 97 9.22 2.87 1.16
N THR A 98 9.28 2.22 -0.01
CA THR A 98 9.18 0.76 -0.18
C THR A 98 10.30 -0.02 0.53
N ASN A 99 11.46 0.59 0.73
CA ASN A 99 12.59 -0.06 1.42
C ASN A 99 12.46 0.07 2.95
N ASN A 100 11.60 0.97 3.42
CA ASN A 100 11.51 1.42 4.80
C ASN A 100 10.23 0.91 5.51
N ILE A 101 9.89 -0.37 5.31
CA ILE A 101 8.69 -1.04 5.84
C ILE A 101 8.83 -1.40 7.34
N ILE A 102 10.07 -1.59 7.80
CA ILE A 102 10.39 -2.03 9.18
C ILE A 102 11.04 -0.89 9.96
N ALA A 103 10.61 -0.69 11.20
CA ALA A 103 11.20 0.28 12.12
C ALA A 103 12.60 -0.19 12.57
N PRO A 104 13.67 0.60 12.34
CA PRO A 104 15.03 0.23 12.72
C PRO A 104 15.22 -0.01 14.23
N SER A 105 14.44 0.68 15.07
CA SER A 105 14.55 0.61 16.53
C SER A 105 14.00 -0.67 17.15
N SER A 106 13.02 -1.31 16.52
CA SER A 106 12.27 -2.43 17.12
C SER A 106 12.14 -3.66 16.23
N GLY A 107 12.51 -3.56 14.95
CA GLY A 107 12.30 -4.63 13.97
C GLY A 107 10.82 -4.90 13.65
N ARG A 108 9.90 -4.06 14.14
CA ARG A 108 8.46 -4.20 13.87
C ARG A 108 8.07 -3.45 12.60
N PRO A 109 7.06 -3.93 11.85
CA PRO A 109 6.55 -3.18 10.70
C PRO A 109 5.99 -1.82 11.11
N ILE A 110 6.32 -0.78 10.33
CA ILE A 110 5.79 0.58 10.50
C ILE A 110 4.68 0.89 9.49
N ALA A 111 4.79 0.34 8.28
CA ALA A 111 3.78 0.44 7.22
C ALA A 111 2.62 -0.53 7.45
N VAL A 112 2.03 -0.48 8.64
CA VAL A 112 0.87 -1.31 9.02
C VAL A 112 -0.40 -0.52 8.70
N PRO A 113 -1.41 -1.16 8.06
CA PRO A 113 -2.72 -0.55 7.88
C PRO A 113 -3.28 0.01 9.18
N SER A 114 -3.94 1.16 9.10
CA SER A 114 -4.56 1.86 10.22
C SER A 114 -6.06 2.05 10.00
N GLN A 115 -6.78 2.31 11.10
CA GLN A 115 -8.19 2.74 11.12
C GLN A 115 -9.09 1.91 10.17
N ASP A 116 -9.62 2.54 9.13
CA ASP A 116 -10.61 1.98 8.21
C ASP A 116 -10.11 0.77 7.45
N MET A 117 -8.82 0.74 7.08
CA MET A 117 -8.22 -0.43 6.42
C MET A 117 -8.26 -1.65 7.33
N VAL A 118 -7.91 -1.46 8.62
CA VAL A 118 -7.99 -2.53 9.62
C VAL A 118 -9.44 -2.96 9.83
N MET A 119 -10.36 -2.01 9.91
CA MET A 119 -11.78 -2.30 10.06
C MET A 119 -12.32 -3.13 8.88
N GLY A 120 -11.95 -2.77 7.65
CA GLY A 120 -12.32 -3.51 6.44
C GLY A 120 -11.78 -4.93 6.43
N CYS A 121 -10.48 -5.12 6.70
CA CYS A 121 -9.86 -6.44 6.80
C CYS A 121 -10.50 -7.28 7.91
N TYR A 122 -10.71 -6.69 9.09
CA TYR A 122 -11.34 -7.37 10.21
C TYR A 122 -12.77 -7.78 9.90
N TYR A 123 -13.57 -6.86 9.32
CA TYR A 123 -14.93 -7.14 8.91
C TYR A 123 -14.97 -8.29 7.92
N MET A 124 -14.21 -8.21 6.83
CA MET A 124 -14.17 -9.23 5.77
C MET A 124 -13.76 -10.62 6.29
N THR A 125 -12.88 -10.68 7.28
CA THR A 125 -12.30 -11.95 7.75
C THR A 125 -13.00 -12.50 9.00
N LYS A 126 -14.02 -11.81 9.51
CA LYS A 126 -14.82 -12.26 10.64
C LYS A 126 -15.85 -13.30 10.21
N GLU A 127 -16.12 -14.26 11.09
CA GLU A 127 -17.21 -15.21 10.92
C GLU A 127 -18.44 -14.80 11.73
N ARG A 128 -19.61 -15.22 11.27
CA ARG A 128 -20.87 -15.03 11.98
C ARG A 128 -21.71 -16.30 11.88
N LYS A 129 -22.16 -16.81 13.02
CA LYS A 129 -23.08 -17.95 13.10
C LYS A 129 -24.52 -17.50 12.81
N GLY A 130 -25.34 -18.41 12.31
CA GLY A 130 -26.74 -18.23 11.96
C GLY A 130 -26.98 -17.40 10.70
N VAL A 131 -26.04 -17.35 9.76
CA VAL A 131 -26.17 -16.54 8.54
C VAL A 131 -26.50 -17.37 7.31
N LYS A 132 -27.05 -16.72 6.28
CA LYS A 132 -27.43 -17.36 5.03
C LYS A 132 -26.26 -18.12 4.41
N GLY A 133 -26.45 -19.40 4.15
CA GLY A 133 -25.48 -20.26 3.48
C GLY A 133 -24.45 -20.91 4.40
N GLU A 134 -24.58 -20.78 5.73
CA GLU A 134 -23.75 -21.52 6.69
C GLU A 134 -23.87 -23.04 6.49
N GLY A 135 -22.74 -23.74 6.66
CA GLY A 135 -22.64 -25.20 6.53
C GLY A 135 -22.66 -25.73 5.09
N LYS A 136 -22.85 -24.87 4.08
CA LYS A 136 -22.79 -25.28 2.67
C LYS A 136 -21.38 -25.73 2.30
N SER A 137 -21.31 -26.66 1.35
CA SER A 137 -20.07 -27.19 0.80
C SER A 137 -19.90 -26.77 -0.67
N PHE A 138 -18.69 -26.35 -1.02
CA PHE A 138 -18.32 -25.88 -2.35
C PHE A 138 -17.14 -26.67 -2.90
N SER A 139 -17.19 -27.01 -4.19
CA SER A 139 -16.21 -27.85 -4.87
C SER A 139 -14.91 -27.13 -5.21
N ASN A 140 -14.94 -25.79 -5.29
CA ASN A 140 -13.76 -24.96 -5.52
C ASN A 140 -14.00 -23.50 -5.10
N LYS A 141 -12.93 -22.71 -5.08
CA LYS A 141 -12.96 -21.27 -4.76
C LYS A 141 -13.91 -20.45 -5.64
N ASN A 142 -13.99 -20.73 -6.93
CA ASN A 142 -14.79 -19.94 -7.87
C ASN A 142 -16.28 -20.15 -7.61
N GLN A 143 -16.69 -21.39 -7.30
CA GLN A 143 -18.08 -21.70 -6.96
C GLN A 143 -18.54 -20.95 -5.71
N LEU A 144 -17.69 -20.84 -4.69
CA LEU A 144 -17.99 -20.06 -3.49
C LEU A 144 -18.15 -18.57 -3.82
N ILE A 145 -17.23 -18.01 -4.61
CA ILE A 145 -17.28 -16.60 -5.02
C ILE A 145 -18.55 -16.32 -5.84
N THR A 146 -18.90 -17.18 -6.79
CA THR A 146 -20.14 -17.04 -7.57
C THR A 146 -21.38 -17.13 -6.70
N ALA A 147 -21.40 -18.05 -5.72
CA ALA A 147 -22.53 -18.16 -4.79
C ALA A 147 -22.66 -16.90 -3.90
N TYR A 148 -21.55 -16.31 -3.47
CA TYR A 148 -21.54 -15.04 -2.76
C TYR A 148 -22.06 -13.89 -3.63
N GLN A 149 -21.56 -13.76 -4.87
CA GLN A 149 -21.99 -12.72 -5.82
C GLN A 149 -23.49 -12.82 -6.16
N ASN A 150 -24.03 -14.03 -6.23
CA ASN A 150 -25.45 -14.28 -6.45
C ASN A 150 -26.31 -14.15 -5.17
N GLY A 151 -25.73 -13.69 -4.05
CA GLY A 151 -26.43 -13.51 -2.78
C GLY A 151 -26.91 -14.81 -2.12
N GLN A 152 -26.36 -15.96 -2.51
CA GLN A 152 -26.74 -17.29 -1.98
C GLN A 152 -26.03 -17.66 -0.67
N VAL A 153 -24.95 -16.94 -0.35
CA VAL A 153 -24.12 -17.11 0.85
C VAL A 153 -23.72 -15.72 1.35
N ALA A 154 -23.79 -15.49 2.66
CA ALA A 154 -23.33 -14.24 3.26
C ALA A 154 -21.79 -14.21 3.38
N VAL A 155 -21.18 -13.02 3.33
CA VAL A 155 -19.70 -12.85 3.40
C VAL A 155 -19.06 -13.47 4.65
N HIS A 156 -19.80 -13.52 5.75
CA HIS A 156 -19.35 -14.06 7.06
C HIS A 156 -19.78 -15.51 7.32
N ALA A 157 -20.42 -16.16 6.33
CA ALA A 157 -20.96 -17.51 6.49
C ALA A 157 -19.84 -18.54 6.55
N LEU A 158 -19.86 -19.39 7.58
CA LEU A 158 -18.92 -20.49 7.71
C LEU A 158 -19.31 -21.63 6.76
N VAL A 159 -18.46 -21.93 5.79
CA VAL A 159 -18.70 -22.90 4.72
C VAL A 159 -17.50 -23.83 4.57
N ASN A 160 -17.72 -24.98 3.94
CA ASN A 160 -16.66 -25.90 3.56
C ASN A 160 -16.31 -25.68 2.08
N VAL A 161 -15.05 -25.49 1.75
CA VAL A 161 -14.61 -25.30 0.36
C VAL A 161 -13.37 -26.13 0.08
N ARG A 162 -13.32 -26.76 -1.09
CA ARG A 162 -12.12 -27.49 -1.53
C ARG A 162 -11.13 -26.52 -2.16
N ILE A 163 -9.94 -26.41 -1.56
CA ILE A 163 -8.83 -25.55 -2.01
C ILE A 163 -7.58 -26.43 -2.08
N ASP A 164 -6.88 -26.40 -3.22
CA ASP A 164 -5.65 -27.16 -3.45
C ASP A 164 -5.77 -28.65 -3.05
N GLY A 165 -6.93 -29.24 -3.34
CA GLY A 165 -7.23 -30.65 -3.08
C GLY A 165 -7.79 -30.96 -1.68
N GLN A 166 -7.67 -30.05 -0.71
CA GLN A 166 -8.12 -30.22 0.67
C GLN A 166 -9.42 -29.48 0.95
N THR A 167 -10.30 -30.05 1.78
CA THR A 167 -11.52 -29.37 2.25
C THR A 167 -11.19 -28.53 3.46
N ILE A 168 -11.36 -27.21 3.35
CA ILE A 168 -11.06 -26.24 4.39
C ILE A 168 -12.36 -25.54 4.79
N GLN A 169 -12.55 -25.35 6.09
CA GLN A 169 -13.65 -24.55 6.62
C GLN A 169 -13.24 -23.07 6.66
N THR A 170 -13.99 -22.20 5.98
CA THR A 170 -13.67 -20.77 5.86
C THR A 170 -14.93 -19.93 5.63
N THR A 171 -14.76 -18.62 5.41
CA THR A 171 -15.83 -17.72 4.97
C THR A 171 -15.52 -17.18 3.58
N PRO A 172 -16.52 -16.74 2.79
CA PRO A 172 -16.26 -16.06 1.52
C PRO A 172 -15.29 -14.88 1.67
N GLY A 173 -15.44 -14.07 2.73
CA GLY A 173 -14.56 -12.93 2.95
C GLY A 173 -13.13 -13.32 3.31
N ARG A 174 -12.91 -14.37 4.12
CA ARG A 174 -11.57 -14.93 4.37
C ARG A 174 -10.94 -15.48 3.10
N LEU A 175 -11.71 -16.17 2.26
CA LEU A 175 -11.23 -16.68 0.98
C LEU A 175 -10.73 -15.52 0.09
N MET A 176 -11.55 -14.47 -0.10
CA MET A 176 -11.21 -13.32 -0.93
C MET A 176 -9.95 -12.60 -0.43
N PHE A 177 -9.86 -12.35 0.87
CA PHE A 177 -8.67 -11.73 1.48
C PHE A 177 -7.41 -12.58 1.24
N ASN A 178 -7.47 -13.88 1.55
CA ASN A 178 -6.31 -14.76 1.42
C ASN A 178 -5.88 -14.99 -0.03
N THR A 179 -6.79 -14.91 -1.01
CA THR A 179 -6.41 -15.04 -2.42
C THR A 179 -5.49 -13.92 -2.92
N MET A 180 -5.48 -12.76 -2.25
CA MET A 180 -4.56 -11.65 -2.54
C MET A 180 -3.15 -11.91 -2.00
N LEU A 181 -3.00 -12.80 -1.03
CA LEU A 181 -1.71 -13.11 -0.41
C LEU A 181 -0.94 -14.21 -1.16
N PRO A 182 0.40 -14.26 -1.06
CA PRO A 182 1.20 -15.41 -1.49
C PRO A 182 0.73 -16.71 -0.84
N LYS A 183 0.79 -17.83 -1.57
CA LYS A 183 0.22 -19.12 -1.13
C LYS A 183 0.79 -19.59 0.21
N GLU A 184 2.05 -19.27 0.48
CA GLU A 184 2.87 -19.72 1.61
C GLU A 184 2.49 -19.06 2.94
N VAL A 185 1.67 -18.01 2.93
CA VAL A 185 1.23 -17.28 4.12
C VAL A 185 -0.28 -17.27 4.29
N ARG A 186 -1.03 -17.94 3.41
CA ARG A 186 -2.50 -17.96 3.47
C ARG A 186 -2.97 -18.71 4.71
N ASP A 187 -3.91 -18.09 5.41
CA ASP A 187 -4.63 -18.67 6.53
C ASP A 187 -6.12 -18.38 6.41
N TYR A 188 -6.86 -19.39 5.93
CA TYR A 188 -8.30 -19.31 5.71
C TYR A 188 -9.13 -19.40 7.00
N THR A 189 -8.51 -19.52 8.17
CA THR A 189 -9.19 -19.67 9.47
C THR A 189 -9.10 -18.42 10.33
N LYS A 190 -8.07 -17.59 10.12
CA LYS A 190 -7.82 -16.40 10.94
C LYS A 190 -8.72 -15.22 10.58
N THR A 191 -9.00 -14.43 11.61
CA THR A 191 -9.55 -13.08 11.49
C THR A 191 -8.39 -12.09 11.61
N PHE A 192 -8.30 -11.13 10.71
CA PHE A 192 -7.17 -10.21 10.61
C PHE A 192 -7.52 -8.85 11.25
N GLY A 193 -7.13 -8.69 12.51
CA GLY A 193 -7.11 -7.39 13.19
C GLY A 193 -5.76 -6.67 13.04
N LYS A 194 -5.60 -5.54 13.74
CA LYS A 194 -4.36 -4.73 13.67
C LYS A 194 -3.10 -5.53 14.01
N GLY A 195 -3.14 -6.35 15.07
CA GLY A 195 -1.99 -7.13 15.52
C GLY A 195 -1.62 -8.24 14.54
N GLU A 196 -2.63 -8.88 13.97
CA GLU A 196 -2.52 -9.99 13.02
C GLU A 196 -2.00 -9.49 11.67
N LEU A 197 -2.46 -8.34 11.21
CA LEU A 197 -1.92 -7.67 10.03
C LEU A 197 -0.44 -7.29 10.24
N GLY A 198 -0.09 -6.76 11.40
CA GLY A 198 1.32 -6.49 11.74
C GLY A 198 2.18 -7.75 11.73
N LYS A 199 1.67 -8.87 12.26
CA LYS A 199 2.37 -10.17 12.20
C LYS A 199 2.49 -10.70 10.76
N LEU A 200 1.44 -10.56 9.95
CA LEU A 200 1.43 -10.97 8.55
C LEU A 200 2.49 -10.20 7.75
N ILE A 201 2.57 -8.88 7.91
CA ILE A 201 3.57 -8.05 7.23
C ILE A 201 4.99 -8.45 7.67
N ALA A 202 5.21 -8.70 8.96
CA ALA A 202 6.50 -9.16 9.46
C ALA A 202 6.89 -10.53 8.88
N GLU A 203 5.92 -11.44 8.73
CA GLU A 203 6.14 -12.75 8.11
C GLU A 203 6.46 -12.64 6.61
N LEU A 204 5.72 -11.80 5.88
CA LEU A 204 5.97 -11.49 4.47
C LEU A 204 7.38 -10.94 4.27
N TYR A 205 7.75 -9.94 5.08
CA TYR A 205 9.08 -9.32 5.01
C TYR A 205 10.19 -10.35 5.26
N LYS A 206 10.03 -11.21 6.26
CA LYS A 206 11.02 -12.24 6.59
C LYS A 206 11.17 -13.30 5.49
N LYS A 207 10.07 -13.68 4.83
CA LYS A 207 10.08 -14.73 3.80
C LYS A 207 10.49 -14.21 2.42
N PHE A 208 10.10 -12.98 2.07
CA PHE A 208 10.15 -12.49 0.70
C PHE A 208 10.94 -11.19 0.51
N GLY A 209 11.39 -10.55 1.60
CA GLY A 209 12.07 -9.25 1.54
C GLY A 209 11.12 -8.07 1.36
N PHE A 210 11.67 -6.88 1.19
CA PHE A 210 10.89 -5.64 1.11
C PHE A 210 10.08 -5.53 -0.19
N GLU A 211 10.65 -5.88 -1.34
CA GLU A 211 10.02 -5.72 -2.67
C GLU A 211 8.65 -6.38 -2.74
N LYS A 212 8.60 -7.70 -2.49
CA LYS A 212 7.35 -8.47 -2.47
C LYS A 212 6.40 -8.12 -1.32
N THR A 213 6.90 -7.46 -0.27
CA THR A 213 6.05 -7.04 0.86
C THR A 213 5.41 -5.68 0.59
N SER A 214 6.04 -4.85 -0.26
CA SER A 214 5.48 -3.58 -0.72
C SER A 214 4.45 -3.73 -1.85
N GLU A 215 4.50 -4.82 -2.61
CA GLU A 215 3.48 -5.22 -3.60
C GLU A 215 2.17 -5.66 -2.93
#